data_AF-A0A7W7Y9W8-F1
#
_entry.id   AF-A0A7W7Y9W8-F1
#
_cell.length_a   1.000
_cell.length_b   1.000
_cell.length_c   1.000
_cell.angle_alpha   90.00
_cell.angle_beta   90.00
_cell.angle_gamma   90.00
#
_symmetry.space_group_name_H-M   'P 1'
#
loop_
_entity.id
_entity.type
_entity.pdbx_description
1 polymer ?
#
loop_
_entity_poly.entity_id
_entity_poly.type
_entity_poly.pdbx_seq_one_letter_code
_entity_poly.pdbx_strand_id
1 'polypeptide(L)'
;MKAALEWLGNNYTVDENPGMGAEGLFYYYHTMAKALATAGIDQLKTKSGAVNWTAELSHKLIILQNSDGSWANTVSGRWMESDPVLVTAYTVLALEQVYRAMK
;
A
#
# COMPACT_ATOMS: atom_id res chain seq x y z
N MET A 1 7.93 14.20 10.47
CA MET A 1 6.53 13.74 10.43
C MET A 1 5.69 14.54 9.44
N LYS A 2 5.49 15.86 9.65
CA LYS A 2 4.58 16.69 8.84
C LYS A 2 4.88 16.68 7.32
N ALA A 3 6.14 16.88 6.94
CA ALA A 3 6.54 16.87 5.53
C ALA A 3 6.34 15.52 4.83
N ALA A 4 6.50 14.40 5.55
CA ALA A 4 6.28 13.07 4.98
C ALA A 4 4.79 12.80 4.73
N LEU A 5 3.91 13.19 5.66
CA LEU A 5 2.46 13.11 5.47
C LEU A 5 1.96 14.03 4.37
N GLU A 6 2.54 15.24 4.27
CA GLU A 6 2.22 16.17 3.19
C GLU A 6 2.67 15.65 1.83
N TRP A 7 3.89 15.11 1.72
CA TRP A 7 4.34 14.44 0.50
C TRP A 7 3.44 13.26 0.15
N LEU A 8 3.08 12.42 1.13
CA LEU A 8 2.21 11.28 0.89
C LEU A 8 0.84 11.73 0.40
N GLY A 9 0.18 12.68 1.07
CA GLY A 9 -1.11 13.23 0.62
C GLY A 9 -1.04 13.88 -0.76
N ASN A 10 0.09 14.48 -1.12
CA ASN A 10 0.31 15.11 -2.42
C ASN A 10 0.55 14.13 -3.58
N ASN A 11 0.93 12.89 -3.27
CA ASN A 11 1.31 11.85 -4.23
C ASN A 11 0.54 10.54 -4.00
N TYR A 12 -0.53 10.58 -3.21
CA TYR A 12 -1.23 9.39 -2.78
C TYR A 12 -1.92 8.71 -3.96
N THR A 13 -1.67 7.42 -4.08
CA THR A 13 -2.30 6.51 -5.03
C THR A 13 -2.10 5.08 -4.55
N VAL A 14 -3.00 4.18 -4.95
CA VAL A 14 -2.85 2.73 -4.78
C VAL A 14 -2.55 2.02 -6.10
N ASP A 15 -2.37 2.76 -7.19
CA ASP A 15 -2.13 2.17 -8.52
C ASP A 15 -0.65 2.10 -8.89
N GLU A 16 0.20 2.91 -8.25
CA GLU A 16 1.64 2.89 -8.44
C GLU A 16 2.41 3.19 -7.15
N ASN A 17 3.71 2.94 -7.20
CA ASN A 17 4.67 3.49 -6.28
C ASN A 17 5.06 4.88 -6.82
N PRO A 18 4.77 5.99 -6.10
CA PRO A 18 4.86 7.33 -6.69
C PRO A 18 6.23 7.63 -7.32
N GLY A 19 6.23 7.87 -8.64
CA GLY A 19 7.43 8.13 -9.43
C GLY A 19 8.25 6.89 -9.85
N MET A 20 7.79 5.68 -9.50
CA MET A 20 8.43 4.40 -9.82
C MET A 20 7.48 3.41 -10.50
N GLY A 21 6.20 3.76 -10.70
CA GLY A 21 5.24 2.89 -11.39
C GLY A 21 5.03 1.58 -10.62
N ALA A 22 5.16 0.45 -11.32
CA ALA A 22 5.01 -0.86 -10.71
C ALA A 22 6.26 -1.30 -9.93
N GLU A 23 7.38 -0.60 -9.97
CA GLU A 23 8.60 -1.06 -9.29
C GLU A 23 8.46 -0.90 -7.76
N GLY A 24 8.63 -1.99 -7.00
CA GLY A 24 8.53 -1.98 -5.53
C GLY A 24 7.17 -1.67 -4.97
N LEU A 25 6.13 -1.91 -5.76
CA LEU A 25 4.77 -1.52 -5.45
C LEU A 25 4.25 -2.18 -4.18
N PHE A 26 4.58 -3.45 -3.96
CA PHE A 26 4.09 -4.19 -2.81
C PHE A 26 4.85 -3.83 -1.53
N TYR A 27 6.16 -3.60 -1.64
CA TYR A 27 6.91 -3.03 -0.52
C TYR A 27 6.44 -1.60 -0.18
N TYR A 28 6.08 -0.81 -1.19
CA TYR A 28 5.47 0.50 -1.00
C TYR A 28 4.14 0.39 -0.25
N TYR A 29 3.23 -0.50 -0.65
CA TYR A 29 1.97 -0.74 0.08
C TYR A 29 2.22 -1.07 1.56
N HIS A 30 3.17 -1.97 1.84
CA HIS A 30 3.53 -2.33 3.21
C HIS A 30 3.98 -1.12 4.04
N THR A 31 4.93 -0.34 3.51
CA THR A 31 5.52 0.77 4.23
C THR A 31 4.57 1.97 4.35
N MET A 32 3.78 2.25 3.31
CA MET A 32 2.72 3.27 3.33
C MET A 32 1.67 2.94 4.40
N ALA A 33 1.13 1.72 4.39
CA ALA A 33 0.11 1.30 5.35
C ALA A 33 0.61 1.39 6.79
N LYS A 34 1.85 0.93 7.03
CA LYS A 34 2.49 1.03 8.35
C LYS A 34 2.66 2.48 8.80
N ALA A 35 3.08 3.36 7.90
CA ALA A 35 3.27 4.77 8.22
C ALA A 35 1.94 5.45 8.58
N LEU A 36 0.89 5.24 7.79
CA LEU A 36 -0.44 5.81 8.02
C LEU A 36 -1.08 5.29 9.31
N ALA A 37 -1.02 3.98 9.55
CA ALA A 37 -1.53 3.36 10.77
C ALA A 37 -0.78 3.85 12.01
N THR A 38 0.55 3.88 11.97
CA THR A 38 1.37 4.36 13.10
C THR A 38 1.14 5.85 13.38
N ALA A 39 0.82 6.64 12.35
CA ALA A 39 0.51 8.05 12.49
C ALA A 39 -0.94 8.33 12.94
N GLY A 40 -1.78 7.29 13.12
CA GLY A 40 -3.17 7.44 13.54
C GLY A 40 -4.02 8.21 12.52
N ILE A 41 -3.77 8.00 11.23
CA ILE A 41 -4.48 8.69 10.15
C ILE A 41 -5.72 7.89 9.76
N ASP A 42 -6.91 8.37 10.09
CA ASP A 42 -8.17 7.73 9.69
C ASP A 42 -8.59 8.12 8.26
N GLN A 43 -8.38 9.39 7.91
CA GLN A 43 -8.65 9.96 6.60
C GLN A 43 -7.42 10.72 6.13
N LEU A 44 -6.85 10.30 5.01
CA LEU A 44 -5.68 10.95 4.46
C LEU A 44 -6.12 12.20 3.67
N LYS A 45 -5.62 13.37 4.05
CA LYS A 45 -5.84 14.59 3.27
C LYS A 45 -4.97 14.57 2.02
N THR A 46 -5.60 14.58 0.85
CA THR A 46 -4.92 14.66 -0.45
C THR A 46 -5.25 15.98 -1.16
N LYS A 47 -4.62 16.23 -2.31
CA LYS A 47 -4.93 17.38 -3.18
C LYS A 47 -6.38 17.37 -3.70
N SER A 48 -6.96 16.18 -3.83
CA SER A 48 -8.31 15.99 -4.39
C SER A 48 -9.40 15.85 -3.31
N GLY A 49 -9.02 15.88 -2.03
CA GLY A 49 -9.95 15.68 -0.91
C GLY A 49 -9.41 14.69 0.13
N ALA A 50 -10.18 14.49 1.19
CA ALA A 50 -9.90 13.43 2.16
C ALA A 50 -10.24 12.07 1.55
N VAL A 51 -9.37 11.07 1.73
CA VAL A 51 -9.55 9.70 1.22
C VAL A 51 -9.51 8.68 2.35
N ASN A 52 -10.31 7.64 2.19
CA ASN A 52 -10.28 6.48 3.06
C ASN A 52 -9.24 5.47 2.54
N TRP A 53 -7.98 5.70 2.91
CA TRP A 53 -6.86 4.88 2.44
C TRP A 53 -6.98 3.41 2.85
N THR A 54 -7.61 3.11 4.00
CA THR A 54 -7.80 1.72 4.44
C THR A 54 -8.71 0.95 3.50
N ALA A 55 -9.81 1.57 3.08
CA ALA A 55 -10.77 0.98 2.14
C ALA A 55 -10.16 0.81 0.75
N GLU A 56 -9.47 1.83 0.24
CA GLU A 56 -8.87 1.78 -1.08
C GLU A 56 -7.74 0.76 -1.18
N LEU A 57 -6.83 0.74 -0.19
CA LEU A 57 -5.72 -0.20 -0.18
C LEU A 57 -6.20 -1.65 0.01
N SER A 58 -7.12 -1.90 0.95
CA SER A 58 -7.64 -3.27 1.15
C SER A 58 -8.35 -3.78 -0.10
N HIS A 59 -9.18 -2.95 -0.73
CA HIS A 59 -9.87 -3.33 -1.97
C HIS A 59 -8.87 -3.62 -3.10
N LYS A 60 -7.83 -2.79 -3.26
CA LYS A 60 -6.77 -3.03 -4.25
C LYS A 60 -6.06 -4.36 -4.00
N LEU A 61 -5.66 -4.64 -2.76
CA LEU A 61 -4.96 -5.87 -2.40
C LEU A 61 -5.84 -7.11 -2.60
N ILE A 62 -7.14 -7.04 -2.30
CA ILE A 62 -8.07 -8.15 -2.58
C ILE A 62 -8.17 -8.43 -4.08
N ILE A 63 -8.27 -7.38 -4.93
CA ILE A 63 -8.33 -7.54 -6.38
C ILE A 63 -7.04 -8.18 -6.94
N LEU A 64 -5.89 -7.85 -6.36
CA LEU A 64 -4.59 -8.37 -6.80
C LEU A 64 -4.29 -9.78 -6.30
N GLN A 65 -5.13 -10.37 -5.44
CA GLN A 65 -4.87 -11.70 -4.89
C GLN A 65 -5.01 -12.77 -5.97
N ASN A 66 -4.00 -13.64 -6.07
CA ASN A 66 -4.05 -14.79 -6.95
C ASN A 66 -5.06 -15.84 -6.46
N SER A 67 -5.48 -16.74 -7.34
CA SER A 67 -6.43 -17.81 -7.01
C SER A 67 -5.91 -18.80 -5.96
N ASP A 68 -4.59 -18.92 -5.79
CA ASP A 68 -3.94 -19.71 -4.74
C ASP A 68 -3.79 -18.96 -3.41
N GLY A 69 -4.26 -17.71 -3.36
CA GLY A 69 -4.20 -16.83 -2.19
C GLY A 69 -2.91 -16.04 -2.06
N SER A 70 -1.92 -16.24 -2.96
CA SER A 70 -0.67 -15.49 -2.96
C SER A 70 -0.79 -14.11 -3.63
N TRP A 71 0.27 -13.32 -3.51
CA TRP A 71 0.49 -12.12 -4.33
C TRP A 71 1.89 -12.16 -4.94
N ALA A 72 2.02 -11.60 -6.13
CA ALA A 72 3.29 -11.31 -6.79
C ALA A 72 3.12 -10.07 -7.68
N ASN A 73 4.20 -9.35 -7.93
CA ASN A 73 4.20 -8.26 -8.90
C ASN A 73 4.39 -8.82 -10.31
N THR A 74 3.30 -8.88 -11.06
CA THR A 74 3.28 -9.41 -12.42
C THR A 74 3.74 -8.39 -13.47
N VAL A 75 3.84 -7.10 -13.10
CA VAL A 75 4.23 -6.02 -14.00
C VAL A 75 5.74 -5.74 -13.91
N SER A 76 6.32 -5.81 -12.71
CA SER A 76 7.75 -5.60 -12.50
C SER A 76 8.33 -6.52 -11.44
N GLY A 77 9.38 -7.25 -11.81
CA GLY A 77 10.14 -8.10 -10.89
C GLY A 77 11.25 -7.39 -10.11
N ARG A 78 11.40 -6.06 -10.28
CA ARG A 78 12.45 -5.29 -9.62
C ARG A 78 12.33 -5.43 -8.11
N TRP A 79 13.47 -5.52 -7.43
CA TRP A 79 13.55 -5.76 -5.97
C TRP A 79 12.88 -7.06 -5.51
N MET A 80 13.01 -8.10 -6.35
CA MET A 80 12.51 -9.45 -6.07
C MET A 80 10.98 -9.54 -5.95
N GLU A 81 10.24 -8.56 -6.45
CA GLU A 81 8.77 -8.60 -6.37
C GLU A 81 8.11 -9.63 -7.30
N SER A 82 8.88 -10.36 -8.12
CA SER A 82 8.39 -11.58 -8.78
C SER A 82 8.23 -12.77 -7.81
N ASP A 83 8.87 -12.73 -6.64
CA ASP A 83 8.82 -13.83 -5.66
C ASP A 83 7.49 -13.77 -4.87
N PRO A 84 6.59 -14.75 -5.06
CA PRO A 84 5.30 -14.74 -4.39
C PRO A 84 5.40 -14.89 -2.87
N VAL A 85 6.46 -15.51 -2.34
CA VAL A 85 6.66 -15.63 -0.88
C VAL A 85 6.92 -14.25 -0.28
N LEU A 86 7.84 -13.50 -0.89
CA LEU A 86 8.20 -12.16 -0.45
C LEU A 86 7.01 -11.20 -0.52
N VAL A 87 6.35 -11.17 -1.69
CA VAL A 87 5.25 -10.24 -1.93
C VAL A 87 4.02 -10.58 -1.10
N THR A 88 3.72 -11.86 -0.89
CA THR A 88 2.66 -12.28 0.04
C THR A 88 2.96 -11.80 1.46
N ALA A 89 4.20 -11.93 1.93
CA ALA A 89 4.58 -11.44 3.26
C ALA A 89 4.38 -9.92 3.40
N TYR A 90 4.80 -9.12 2.42
CA TYR A 90 4.54 -7.67 2.40
C TYR A 90 3.05 -7.35 2.43
N THR A 91 2.26 -8.07 1.62
CA THR A 91 0.82 -7.84 1.48
C THR A 91 0.08 -8.15 2.76
N VAL A 92 0.38 -9.27 3.42
CA VAL A 92 -0.23 -9.65 4.70
C VAL A 92 0.12 -8.63 5.78
N LEU A 93 1.38 -8.18 5.84
CA LEU A 93 1.76 -7.11 6.77
C LEU A 93 1.03 -5.80 6.47
N ALA A 94 0.82 -5.44 5.21
CA ALA A 94 0.04 -4.25 4.84
C ALA A 94 -1.42 -4.37 5.31
N LEU A 95 -2.06 -5.53 5.07
CA LEU A 95 -3.43 -5.82 5.51
C LEU A 95 -3.56 -5.80 7.04
N GLU A 96 -2.54 -6.25 7.78
CA GLU A 96 -2.50 -6.13 9.23
C GLU A 96 -2.56 -4.66 9.68
N GLN A 97 -1.81 -3.77 9.02
CA GLN A 97 -1.83 -2.34 9.34
C GLN A 97 -3.19 -1.70 9.02
N VAL A 98 -3.80 -2.10 7.89
CA VAL A 98 -5.17 -1.70 7.55
C VAL A 98 -6.16 -2.16 8.64
N TYR A 99 -6.08 -3.42 9.06
CA TYR A 99 -6.93 -3.96 10.13
C TYR A 99 -6.78 -3.20 11.44
N ARG A 100 -5.55 -2.84 11.81
CA ARG A 100 -5.26 -2.06 13.03
C ARG A 100 -5.83 -0.65 12.97
N ALA A 101 -5.77 0.01 11.81
CA ALA A 101 -6.27 1.36 11.63
C ALA A 101 -7.81 1.48 11.57
N MET A 102 -8.52 0.36 11.36
CA MET A 102 -9.99 0.34 11.37
C MET A 102 -10.59 0.14 12.78
N LYS A 103 -9.76 -0.10 13.80
CA LYS A 103 -10.18 -0.31 15.19
C LYS A 103 -10.00 0.96 16.01
#